data_AF-A0A832MEF4-F1
#
_entry.id   AF-A0A832MEF4-F1
#
_cell.length_a   1.000
_cell.length_b   1.000
_cell.length_c   1.000
_cell.angle_alpha   90.00
_cell.angle_beta   90.00
_cell.angle_gamma   90.00
#
_symmetry.space_group_name_H-M   'P 1'
#
loop_
_entity.id
_entity.type
_entity.pdbx_description
1 polymer ?
#
loop_
_entity_poly.entity_id
_entity_poly.type
_entity_poly.pdbx_seq_one_letter_code
_entity_poly.pdbx_strand_id
1 'polypeptide(L)'
;MKIMKLKLIPRLSLGISCLAIGALLTGCEKPTGNGASATSDSPKQPNASMSVLNDGVGAKAGRVENMHLTRFIEIFFAHRDAKTGKLVAECYNTMFTSKGIPASKDTAPQALVEGLDFAKMKTEYGVLGASLNGPKLWTPDWTEIDIGVEREFNGLKAAWVAQLSMGDNAGGVSETTPYQPTPIARKSALGWNKGTTVLLLDDAEGNTWILKGFQMGLKPQYTYEQFVAAGQSQFKKLPPGWKFRVKTLDRDLNEKPEGGMATIMADEFFNVYDKTGPGMSDYKP
;
A
#
# COMPACT_ATOMS: atom_id res chain seq x y z
N MET A 1 -10.98 -41.31 39.09
CA MET A 1 -11.80 -40.38 38.27
C MET A 1 -10.94 -39.19 37.89
N LYS A 2 -10.60 -39.04 36.59
CA LYS A 2 -9.83 -37.92 36.03
C LYS A 2 -10.70 -36.65 36.04
N ILE A 3 -10.18 -35.55 36.57
CA ILE A 3 -10.79 -34.22 36.39
C ILE A 3 -9.83 -33.38 35.54
N MET A 4 -10.24 -33.17 34.29
CA MET A 4 -9.61 -32.26 33.34
C MET A 4 -9.91 -30.83 33.77
N LYS A 5 -8.89 -30.04 34.16
CA LYS A 5 -9.03 -28.58 34.27
C LYS A 5 -8.62 -27.96 32.94
N LEU A 6 -9.63 -27.56 32.17
CA LEU A 6 -9.51 -26.75 30.97
C LEU A 6 -8.99 -25.35 31.39
N LYS A 7 -7.74 -25.03 31.07
CA LYS A 7 -7.24 -23.64 31.15
C LYS A 7 -7.79 -22.88 29.95
N LEU A 8 -8.79 -22.06 30.20
CA LEU A 8 -9.27 -21.05 29.26
C LEU A 8 -8.20 -19.96 29.14
N ILE A 9 -7.51 -19.89 28.00
CA ILE A 9 -6.63 -18.78 27.65
C ILE A 9 -7.53 -17.67 27.08
N PRO A 10 -7.54 -16.45 27.61
CA PRO A 10 -8.25 -15.35 26.98
C PRO A 10 -7.54 -14.97 25.68
N ARG A 11 -8.26 -15.08 24.55
CA ARG A 11 -7.86 -14.47 23.27
C ARG A 11 -7.95 -12.96 23.44
N LEU A 12 -6.81 -12.32 23.69
CA LEU A 12 -6.67 -10.88 23.62
C LEU A 12 -6.45 -10.50 22.14
N SER A 13 -7.54 -10.14 21.45
CA SER A 13 -7.48 -9.47 20.15
C SER A 13 -7.27 -7.97 20.40
N LEU A 14 -6.03 -7.55 20.60
CA LEU A 14 -5.69 -6.12 20.53
C LEU A 14 -5.51 -5.75 19.05
N GLY A 15 -6.59 -5.28 18.43
CA GLY A 15 -6.48 -4.48 17.21
C GLY A 15 -5.92 -3.11 17.60
N ILE A 16 -4.68 -2.84 17.22
CA ILE A 16 -4.07 -1.53 17.45
C ILE A 16 -4.74 -0.54 16.49
N SER A 17 -5.44 0.39 17.13
CA SER A 17 -6.11 1.56 16.60
C SER A 17 -5.09 2.54 16.03
N CYS A 18 -5.32 3.04 14.82
CA CYS A 18 -4.81 4.34 14.38
C CYS A 18 -6.02 5.26 14.22
N LEU A 19 -6.13 6.21 15.15
CA LEU A 19 -7.18 7.20 15.25
C LEU A 19 -7.14 8.20 14.09
N ALA A 20 -8.36 8.61 13.73
CA ALA A 20 -8.74 9.65 12.79
C ALA A 20 -8.23 11.06 13.15
N ILE A 21 -8.03 11.90 12.12
CA ILE A 21 -8.43 13.31 12.13
C ILE A 21 -9.03 13.65 10.77
N GLY A 22 -10.32 13.97 10.76
CA GLY A 22 -11.09 14.24 9.55
C GLY A 22 -10.83 15.59 8.89
N ALA A 23 -11.22 15.68 7.62
CA ALA A 23 -11.55 16.93 6.97
C ALA A 23 -13.07 17.03 6.82
N LEU A 24 -13.70 17.89 7.63
CA LEU A 24 -15.03 18.41 7.36
C LEU A 24 -14.99 19.17 6.02
N LEU A 25 -15.94 18.88 5.14
CA LEU A 25 -16.46 19.89 4.22
C LEU A 25 -17.90 20.19 4.64
N THR A 26 -18.03 21.30 5.36
CA THR A 26 -19.29 21.98 5.62
C THR A 26 -19.82 22.57 4.31
N GLY A 27 -21.01 22.16 3.92
CA GLY A 27 -21.80 22.81 2.87
C GLY A 27 -23.27 22.79 3.28
N CYS A 28 -23.69 23.81 4.01
CA CYS A 28 -25.10 24.09 4.25
C CYS A 28 -25.72 24.68 2.99
N GLU A 29 -26.67 24.00 2.37
CA GLU A 29 -27.72 24.66 1.59
C GLU A 29 -29.08 24.10 2.00
N LYS A 30 -29.99 25.01 2.35
CA LYS A 30 -31.41 24.70 2.63
C LYS A 30 -32.17 24.56 1.31
N PRO A 31 -33.25 23.77 1.29
CA PRO A 31 -33.97 23.39 0.07
C PRO A 31 -35.02 24.43 -0.33
N THR A 32 -35.22 24.59 -1.63
CA THR A 32 -36.42 25.21 -2.20
C THR A 32 -37.10 24.25 -3.19
N GLY A 33 -38.36 23.91 -2.89
CA GLY A 33 -39.43 23.80 -3.89
C GLY A 33 -39.57 22.52 -4.72
N ASN A 34 -40.43 21.62 -4.24
CA ASN A 34 -41.38 20.74 -4.92
C ASN A 34 -41.27 20.48 -6.45
N GLY A 35 -41.19 19.19 -6.79
CA GLY A 35 -41.58 18.64 -8.08
C GLY A 35 -41.52 17.11 -8.06
N ALA A 36 -42.58 16.46 -7.58
CA ALA A 36 -42.69 15.01 -7.58
C ALA A 36 -42.92 14.48 -9.01
N SER A 37 -42.02 13.62 -9.48
CA SER A 37 -42.29 12.61 -10.51
C SER A 37 -41.57 11.34 -10.09
N ALA A 38 -42.32 10.42 -9.49
CA ALA A 38 -41.84 9.11 -9.10
C ALA A 38 -41.53 8.29 -10.37
N THR A 39 -40.25 8.19 -10.69
CA THR A 39 -39.73 7.10 -11.51
C THR A 39 -39.05 6.13 -10.55
N SER A 40 -39.51 4.89 -10.58
CA SER A 40 -39.03 3.79 -9.75
C SER A 40 -37.65 3.33 -10.25
N ASP A 41 -36.61 4.10 -9.95
CA ASP A 41 -35.23 3.63 -10.09
C ASP A 41 -34.89 2.78 -8.87
N SER A 42 -35.16 1.48 -9.00
CA SER A 42 -34.49 0.48 -8.16
C SER A 42 -32.98 0.66 -8.36
N PRO A 43 -32.16 0.77 -7.30
CA PRO A 43 -30.72 0.83 -7.47
C PRO A 43 -30.27 -0.39 -8.27
N LYS A 44 -29.78 -0.15 -9.48
CA LYS A 44 -29.31 -1.17 -10.41
C LYS A 44 -28.24 -1.97 -9.66
N GLN A 45 -28.53 -3.24 -9.38
CA GLN A 45 -27.55 -4.16 -8.83
C GLN A 45 -26.26 -4.04 -9.66
N PRO A 46 -25.08 -3.83 -9.03
CA PRO A 46 -23.83 -3.76 -9.78
C PRO A 46 -23.73 -5.01 -10.64
N ASN A 47 -23.52 -4.81 -11.95
CA ASN A 47 -23.28 -5.91 -12.86
C ASN A 47 -22.14 -6.78 -12.29
N ALA A 48 -22.36 -8.10 -12.17
CA ALA A 48 -21.38 -9.01 -11.58
C ALA A 48 -20.01 -8.96 -12.29
N SER A 49 -19.96 -8.54 -13.56
CA SER A 49 -18.71 -8.31 -14.31
C SER A 49 -17.98 -7.00 -13.94
N MET A 50 -18.60 -6.13 -13.14
CA MET A 50 -17.99 -4.88 -12.64
C MET A 50 -17.58 -4.98 -11.17
N SER A 51 -17.85 -6.08 -10.47
CA SER A 51 -17.39 -6.22 -9.09
C SER A 51 -15.87 -6.37 -9.03
N VAL A 52 -15.20 -5.54 -8.22
CA VAL A 52 -13.75 -5.59 -7.93
C VAL A 52 -13.42 -6.48 -6.73
N LEU A 53 -14.45 -6.97 -6.02
CA LEU A 53 -14.32 -7.63 -4.71
C LEU A 53 -13.79 -9.07 -4.79
N ASN A 54 -13.79 -9.65 -5.99
CA ASN A 54 -13.38 -11.04 -6.24
C ASN A 54 -12.15 -11.11 -7.14
N ASP A 55 -11.48 -9.99 -7.40
CA ASP A 55 -10.37 -9.93 -8.36
C ASP A 55 -9.12 -10.69 -7.91
N GLY A 56 -9.00 -10.94 -6.61
CA GLY A 56 -8.00 -11.83 -6.04
C GLY A 56 -8.37 -13.31 -6.07
N VAL A 57 -9.61 -13.69 -6.42
CA VAL A 57 -10.02 -15.09 -6.47
C VAL A 57 -9.32 -15.79 -7.62
N GLY A 58 -8.54 -16.82 -7.29
CA GLY A 58 -7.74 -17.54 -8.29
C GLY A 58 -6.48 -16.78 -8.73
N ALA A 59 -6.07 -15.74 -7.99
CA ALA A 59 -4.78 -15.10 -8.17
C ALA A 59 -3.65 -16.15 -8.16
N LYS A 60 -2.65 -15.94 -9.00
CA LYS A 60 -1.56 -16.89 -9.21
C LYS A 60 -0.26 -16.26 -8.75
N ALA A 61 0.57 -17.05 -8.06
CA ALA A 61 1.93 -16.64 -7.74
C ALA A 61 2.69 -16.29 -9.03
N GLY A 62 3.36 -15.15 -9.02
CA GLY A 62 4.19 -14.66 -10.10
C GLY A 62 5.41 -13.93 -9.56
N ARG A 63 6.39 -13.72 -10.43
CA ARG A 63 7.62 -12.99 -10.13
C ARG A 63 7.87 -11.94 -11.20
N VAL A 64 8.15 -10.71 -10.78
CA VAL A 64 8.52 -9.60 -11.67
C VAL A 64 9.94 -9.18 -11.32
N GLU A 65 10.78 -9.11 -12.34
CA GLU A 65 12.20 -8.78 -12.25
C GLU A 65 12.46 -7.36 -12.80
N ASN A 66 13.66 -6.84 -12.53
CA ASN A 66 14.12 -5.55 -13.03
C ASN A 66 13.17 -4.40 -12.64
N MET A 67 12.72 -4.35 -11.40
CA MET A 67 11.74 -3.37 -10.93
C MET A 67 12.36 -2.09 -10.36
N HIS A 68 13.67 -2.09 -10.10
CA HIS A 68 14.36 -0.97 -9.44
C HIS A 68 14.15 0.35 -10.18
N LEU A 69 13.77 1.37 -9.41
CA LEU A 69 13.38 2.71 -9.82
C LEU A 69 12.22 2.78 -10.83
N THR A 70 11.33 1.79 -10.82
CA THR A 70 10.10 1.85 -11.62
C THR A 70 9.08 2.77 -10.95
N ARG A 71 8.56 3.74 -11.70
CA ARG A 71 7.40 4.53 -11.28
C ARG A 71 6.13 3.69 -11.35
N PHE A 72 5.40 3.67 -10.25
CA PHE A 72 4.14 2.96 -10.10
C PHE A 72 3.13 3.74 -9.24
N ILE A 73 1.89 3.27 -9.26
CA ILE A 73 0.86 3.63 -8.29
C ILE A 73 0.20 2.36 -7.74
N GLU A 74 -0.45 2.52 -6.60
CA GLU A 74 -1.47 1.59 -6.13
C GLU A 74 -2.82 2.29 -6.03
N ILE A 75 -3.86 1.59 -6.48
CA ILE A 75 -5.27 2.00 -6.34
C ILE A 75 -5.92 1.07 -5.33
N PHE A 76 -6.60 1.66 -4.35
CA PHE A 76 -7.31 0.92 -3.31
C PHE A 76 -8.81 1.08 -3.43
N PHE A 77 -9.54 -0.03 -3.40
CA PHE A 77 -10.99 -0.05 -3.31
C PHE A 77 -11.44 -0.66 -1.98
N ALA A 78 -11.92 0.20 -1.08
CA ALA A 78 -12.33 -0.19 0.26
C ALA A 78 -13.78 -0.67 0.31
N HIS A 79 -14.02 -1.83 0.92
CA HIS A 79 -15.36 -2.40 1.11
C HIS A 79 -15.43 -3.25 2.38
N ARG A 80 -16.63 -3.71 2.75
CA ARG A 80 -16.77 -4.70 3.81
C ARG A 80 -16.62 -6.09 3.24
N ASP A 81 -15.76 -6.89 3.83
CA ASP A 81 -15.67 -8.31 3.52
C ASP A 81 -17.01 -8.99 3.83
N ALA A 82 -17.55 -9.75 2.88
CA ALA A 82 -18.90 -10.30 2.99
C ALA A 82 -19.03 -11.36 4.09
N LYS A 83 -17.93 -12.02 4.47
CA LYS A 83 -17.92 -13.08 5.48
C LYS A 83 -17.76 -12.54 6.90
N THR A 84 -16.89 -11.54 7.07
CA THR A 84 -16.48 -11.04 8.38
C THR A 84 -17.06 -9.66 8.71
N GLY A 85 -17.57 -8.93 7.73
CA GLY A 85 -18.07 -7.55 7.87
C GLY A 85 -16.98 -6.49 8.12
N LYS A 86 -15.71 -6.93 8.23
CA LYS A 86 -14.55 -6.06 8.48
C LYS A 86 -14.24 -5.21 7.25
N LEU A 87 -13.71 -4.01 7.48
CA LEU A 87 -13.25 -3.16 6.40
C LEU A 87 -11.95 -3.71 5.81
N VAL A 88 -11.95 -3.92 4.51
CA VAL A 88 -10.80 -4.36 3.71
C VAL A 88 -10.64 -3.44 2.51
N ALA A 89 -9.47 -3.47 1.87
CA ALA A 89 -9.23 -2.75 0.63
C ALA A 89 -8.53 -3.62 -0.41
N GLU A 90 -9.12 -3.72 -1.60
CA GLU A 90 -8.50 -4.38 -2.74
C GLU A 90 -7.42 -3.47 -3.33
N CYS A 91 -6.23 -4.01 -3.57
CA CYS A 91 -5.06 -3.28 -4.04
C CYS A 91 -4.74 -3.64 -5.49
N TYR A 92 -4.68 -2.64 -6.36
CA TYR A 92 -4.30 -2.76 -7.75
C TYR A 92 -3.00 -2.00 -8.00
N ASN A 93 -2.03 -2.63 -8.66
CA ASN A 93 -0.71 -2.05 -8.90
C ASN A 93 -0.33 -2.12 -10.38
N THR A 94 0.24 -1.03 -10.91
CA THR A 94 0.55 -0.85 -12.34
C THR A 94 1.77 -1.64 -12.82
N MET A 95 2.60 -2.17 -11.91
CA MET A 95 3.81 -2.92 -12.28
C MET A 95 3.56 -4.39 -12.62
N PHE A 96 2.50 -4.98 -12.08
CA PHE A 96 2.26 -6.44 -12.14
C PHE A 96 1.35 -6.83 -13.31
N THR A 97 1.26 -5.97 -14.32
CA THR A 97 0.43 -6.23 -15.51
C THR A 97 1.08 -7.27 -16.41
N SER A 98 0.26 -7.88 -17.26
CA SER A 98 0.68 -8.83 -18.29
C SER A 98 1.70 -8.25 -19.29
N LYS A 99 1.80 -6.93 -19.40
CA LYS A 99 2.75 -6.24 -20.28
C LYS A 99 4.17 -6.16 -19.69
N GLY A 100 4.33 -6.42 -18.40
CA GLY A 100 5.60 -6.27 -17.69
C GLY A 100 6.06 -4.81 -17.56
N ILE A 101 7.28 -4.64 -17.04
CA ILE A 101 7.88 -3.32 -16.82
C ILE A 101 8.42 -2.77 -18.15
N PRO A 102 7.97 -1.59 -18.61
CA PRO A 102 8.48 -0.99 -19.84
C PRO A 102 9.93 -0.53 -19.67
N ALA A 103 10.65 -0.40 -20.79
CA ALA A 103 12.03 0.09 -20.80
C ALA A 103 12.19 1.49 -20.17
N SER A 104 11.14 2.32 -20.24
CA SER A 104 11.10 3.65 -19.61
C SER A 104 11.08 3.62 -18.08
N LYS A 105 10.83 2.46 -17.47
CA LYS A 105 10.57 2.33 -16.01
C LYS A 105 9.41 3.19 -15.53
N ASP A 106 8.47 3.55 -16.40
CA ASP A 106 7.27 4.30 -16.02
C ASP A 106 6.01 3.53 -16.40
N THR A 107 5.37 2.92 -15.40
CA THR A 107 4.07 2.24 -15.53
C THR A 107 2.89 3.12 -15.14
N ALA A 108 3.14 4.31 -14.60
CA ALA A 108 2.13 5.23 -14.12
C ALA A 108 2.46 6.68 -14.51
N PRO A 109 2.43 7.01 -15.82
CA PRO A 109 2.73 8.36 -16.27
C PRO A 109 1.86 9.41 -15.57
N GLN A 110 2.50 10.48 -15.08
CA GLN A 110 1.88 11.51 -14.23
C GLN A 110 0.52 11.99 -14.76
N ALA A 111 0.42 12.33 -16.05
CA ALA A 111 -0.81 12.85 -16.66
C ALA A 111 -1.99 11.87 -16.59
N LEU A 112 -1.73 10.56 -16.68
CA LEU A 112 -2.77 9.54 -16.53
C LEU A 112 -3.19 9.37 -15.07
N VAL A 113 -2.24 9.50 -14.13
CA VAL A 113 -2.54 9.43 -12.69
C VAL A 113 -3.37 10.65 -12.25
N GLU A 114 -3.02 11.85 -12.72
CA GLU A 114 -3.76 13.09 -12.43
C GLU A 114 -5.19 13.07 -12.97
N GLY A 115 -5.45 12.32 -14.04
CA GLY A 115 -6.80 12.15 -14.60
C GLY A 115 -7.65 11.08 -13.91
N LEU A 116 -7.14 10.37 -12.89
CA LEU A 116 -7.94 9.39 -12.14
C LEU A 116 -9.05 10.10 -11.34
N ASP A 117 -10.29 9.65 -11.53
CA ASP A 117 -11.46 10.13 -10.78
C ASP A 117 -11.91 9.07 -9.77
N PHE A 118 -11.42 9.17 -8.54
CA PHE A 118 -11.76 8.22 -7.47
C PHE A 118 -13.22 8.33 -7.01
N ALA A 119 -13.86 9.49 -7.13
CA ALA A 119 -15.27 9.63 -6.76
C ALA A 119 -16.17 8.89 -7.76
N LYS A 120 -15.86 9.00 -9.06
CA LYS A 120 -16.49 8.22 -10.11
C LYS A 120 -16.23 6.72 -9.92
N MET A 121 -14.97 6.31 -9.73
CA MET A 121 -14.64 4.89 -9.56
C MET A 121 -15.32 4.28 -8.33
N LYS A 122 -15.36 4.99 -7.21
CA LYS A 122 -16.10 4.57 -6.02
C LYS A 122 -17.56 4.24 -6.35
N THR A 123 -18.21 5.10 -7.13
CA THR A 123 -19.60 4.96 -7.55
C THR A 123 -19.78 3.81 -8.55
N GLU A 124 -18.91 3.74 -9.57
CA GLU A 124 -18.93 2.73 -10.63
C GLU A 124 -18.75 1.30 -10.08
N TYR A 125 -17.84 1.14 -9.13
CA TYR A 125 -17.53 -0.16 -8.52
C TYR A 125 -18.37 -0.46 -7.27
N GLY A 126 -19.23 0.47 -6.83
CA GLY A 126 -20.10 0.27 -5.68
C GLY A 126 -19.35 0.03 -4.36
N VAL A 127 -18.19 0.66 -4.17
CA VAL A 127 -17.33 0.48 -3.00
C VAL A 127 -17.47 1.63 -2.00
N LEU A 128 -17.00 1.43 -0.76
CA LEU A 128 -17.11 2.43 0.30
C LEU A 128 -16.09 3.56 0.15
N GLY A 129 -14.92 3.25 -0.42
CA GLY A 129 -13.85 4.21 -0.66
C GLY A 129 -13.00 3.81 -1.86
N ALA A 130 -12.42 4.82 -2.51
CA ALA A 130 -11.41 4.65 -3.54
C ALA A 130 -10.28 5.64 -3.25
N SER A 131 -9.02 5.20 -3.30
CA SER A 131 -7.88 6.06 -2.95
C SER A 131 -6.60 5.67 -3.69
N LEU A 132 -5.65 6.60 -3.70
CA LEU A 132 -4.35 6.49 -4.37
C LEU A 132 -3.24 6.33 -3.34
N ASN A 133 -2.27 5.47 -3.65
CA ASN A 133 -0.94 5.52 -3.05
C ASN A 133 0.10 5.71 -4.15
N GLY A 134 0.79 6.86 -4.10
CA GLY A 134 1.78 7.28 -5.07
C GLY A 134 1.37 8.50 -5.91
N PRO A 135 1.98 8.72 -7.08
CA PRO A 135 3.06 7.92 -7.67
C PRO A 135 4.27 7.73 -6.75
N LYS A 136 4.89 6.56 -6.83
CA LYS A 136 6.12 6.22 -6.11
C LYS A 136 7.15 5.63 -7.07
N LEU A 137 8.42 5.66 -6.69
CA LEU A 137 9.44 4.79 -7.27
C LEU A 137 9.61 3.54 -6.42
N TRP A 138 9.57 2.38 -7.06
CA TRP A 138 9.83 1.08 -6.44
C TRP A 138 11.34 0.85 -6.35
N THR A 139 11.85 0.55 -5.17
CA THR A 139 13.30 0.34 -4.96
C THR A 139 13.75 -1.11 -4.87
N PRO A 140 12.91 -2.14 -4.61
CA PRO A 140 13.33 -3.52 -4.83
C PRO A 140 13.66 -3.81 -6.30
N ASP A 141 14.57 -4.74 -6.52
CA ASP A 141 14.95 -5.22 -7.85
C ASP A 141 13.94 -6.23 -8.40
N TRP A 142 13.30 -6.99 -7.52
CA TRP A 142 12.28 -7.96 -7.90
C TRP A 142 11.22 -8.14 -6.83
N THR A 143 10.07 -8.71 -7.24
CA THR A 143 8.96 -9.05 -6.34
C THR A 143 8.33 -10.36 -6.75
N GLU A 144 8.11 -11.25 -5.79
CA GLU A 144 7.21 -12.40 -5.89
C GLU A 144 5.89 -12.06 -5.20
N ILE A 145 4.75 -12.23 -5.88
CA ILE A 145 3.43 -11.88 -5.34
C ILE A 145 2.34 -12.68 -6.05
N ASP A 146 1.18 -12.83 -5.41
CA ASP A 146 -0.03 -13.32 -6.06
C ASP A 146 -0.59 -12.22 -6.97
N ILE A 147 -0.83 -12.54 -8.23
CA ILE A 147 -1.34 -11.62 -9.24
C ILE A 147 -2.74 -12.09 -9.66
N GLY A 148 -3.72 -11.21 -9.48
CA GLY A 148 -5.12 -11.44 -9.80
C GLY A 148 -5.55 -10.81 -11.12
N VAL A 149 -6.81 -10.40 -11.18
CA VAL A 149 -7.41 -9.77 -12.36
C VAL A 149 -6.70 -8.45 -12.70
N GLU A 150 -6.44 -8.23 -13.99
CA GLU A 150 -5.97 -6.96 -14.54
C GLU A 150 -7.16 -6.09 -14.95
N ARG A 151 -7.16 -4.83 -14.52
CA ARG A 151 -8.15 -3.81 -14.87
C ARG A 151 -7.50 -2.58 -15.49
N GLU A 152 -8.33 -1.72 -16.04
CA GLU A 152 -7.91 -0.43 -16.58
C GLU A 152 -8.61 0.73 -15.86
N PHE A 153 -7.84 1.75 -15.48
CA PHE A 153 -8.30 2.94 -14.78
C PHE A 153 -7.73 4.17 -15.47
N ASN A 154 -8.57 4.94 -16.16
CA ASN A 154 -8.11 6.11 -16.93
C ASN A 154 -6.93 5.79 -17.89
N GLY A 155 -7.03 4.68 -18.62
CA GLY A 155 -5.96 4.21 -19.52
C GLY A 155 -4.76 3.54 -18.82
N LEU A 156 -4.70 3.52 -17.48
CA LEU A 156 -3.69 2.80 -16.71
C LEU A 156 -4.13 1.36 -16.47
N LYS A 157 -3.36 0.40 -16.97
CA LYS A 157 -3.52 -1.00 -16.61
C LYS A 157 -2.93 -1.25 -15.24
N ALA A 158 -3.66 -1.95 -14.38
CA ALA A 158 -3.20 -2.36 -13.06
C ALA A 158 -3.77 -3.73 -12.70
N ALA A 159 -2.93 -4.60 -12.14
CA ALA A 159 -3.33 -5.92 -11.68
C ALA A 159 -3.63 -5.91 -10.19
N TRP A 160 -4.65 -6.66 -9.78
CA TRP A 160 -4.89 -6.94 -8.37
C TRP A 160 -3.68 -7.69 -7.77
N VAL A 161 -3.23 -7.28 -6.59
CA VAL A 161 -2.04 -7.86 -5.94
C VAL A 161 -2.20 -8.16 -4.45
N ALA A 162 -3.21 -7.58 -3.79
CA ALA A 162 -3.46 -7.82 -2.37
C ALA A 162 -4.86 -7.39 -1.95
N GLN A 163 -5.33 -7.97 -0.84
CA GLN A 163 -6.41 -7.43 -0.04
C GLN A 163 -5.85 -7.01 1.31
N LEU A 164 -5.97 -5.73 1.65
CA LEU A 164 -5.48 -5.16 2.90
C LEU A 164 -6.57 -5.21 3.97
N SER A 165 -6.20 -5.63 5.18
CA SER A 165 -7.06 -5.43 6.36
C SER A 165 -6.92 -3.98 6.82
N MET A 166 -8.02 -3.23 6.80
CA MET A 166 -8.02 -1.82 7.21
C MET A 166 -8.21 -1.64 8.71
N GLY A 167 -8.52 -2.71 9.45
CA GLY A 167 -8.84 -2.61 10.88
C GLY A 167 -10.02 -1.67 11.11
N ASP A 168 -9.91 -0.81 12.12
CA ASP A 168 -10.90 0.23 12.43
C ASP A 168 -10.65 1.54 11.67
N ASN A 169 -9.70 1.57 10.72
CA ASN A 169 -9.33 2.76 9.99
C ASN A 169 -10.44 3.20 9.02
N ALA A 170 -11.18 4.24 9.38
CA ALA A 170 -12.21 4.85 8.55
C ALA A 170 -11.67 5.89 7.54
N GLY A 171 -10.41 6.33 7.68
CA GLY A 171 -9.79 7.44 6.92
C GLY A 171 -9.06 7.04 5.64
N GLY A 172 -8.91 5.73 5.39
CA GLY A 172 -8.24 5.21 4.19
C GLY A 172 -6.73 4.96 4.40
N VAL A 173 -6.08 4.39 3.38
CA VAL A 173 -4.66 3.97 3.44
C VAL A 173 -3.64 5.13 3.53
N SER A 174 -4.06 6.36 3.23
CA SER A 174 -3.18 7.55 3.24
C SER A 174 -2.94 8.14 4.64
N GLU A 175 -3.71 7.71 5.64
CA GLU A 175 -3.60 8.21 7.01
C GLU A 175 -2.63 7.34 7.81
N THR A 176 -1.33 7.65 7.74
CA THR A 176 -0.30 7.03 8.58
C THR A 176 0.42 8.07 9.42
N THR A 177 0.73 7.71 10.67
CA THR A 177 1.68 8.50 11.48
C THR A 177 3.11 8.15 11.07
N PRO A 178 3.95 9.12 10.70
CA PRO A 178 5.35 8.86 10.39
C PRO A 178 6.11 8.21 11.55
N TYR A 179 7.09 7.38 11.21
CA TYR A 179 7.98 6.67 12.14
C TYR A 179 7.27 5.75 13.14
N GLN A 180 6.07 5.28 12.80
CA GLN A 180 5.33 4.27 13.57
C GLN A 180 5.39 2.90 12.87
N PRO A 181 6.08 1.91 13.46
CA PRO A 181 6.05 0.54 13.00
C PRO A 181 4.62 -0.02 12.96
N THR A 182 4.25 -0.57 11.82
CA THR A 182 2.93 -1.16 11.58
C THR A 182 3.08 -2.58 11.03
N PRO A 183 2.53 -3.60 11.70
CA PRO A 183 2.51 -4.95 11.15
C PRO A 183 1.50 -5.03 10.00
N ILE A 184 1.89 -5.70 8.92
CA ILE A 184 1.00 -5.98 7.78
C ILE A 184 1.11 -7.45 7.36
N ALA A 185 -0.01 -8.02 6.91
CA ALA A 185 0.03 -9.32 6.27
C ALA A 185 0.89 -9.23 5.00
N ARG A 186 1.81 -10.17 4.83
CA ARG A 186 2.75 -10.25 3.72
C ARG A 186 2.73 -11.64 3.13
N LYS A 187 2.23 -11.74 1.90
CA LYS A 187 2.31 -12.94 1.07
C LYS A 187 3.33 -12.83 -0.07
N SER A 188 3.92 -11.65 -0.24
CA SER A 188 4.97 -11.41 -1.22
C SER A 188 6.36 -11.58 -0.62
N ALA A 189 7.34 -11.82 -1.50
CA ALA A 189 8.76 -11.70 -1.20
C ALA A 189 9.35 -10.59 -2.06
N LEU A 190 10.28 -9.82 -1.48
CA LEU A 190 10.98 -8.74 -2.16
C LEU A 190 12.47 -9.04 -2.17
N GLY A 191 13.20 -8.52 -3.15
CA GLY A 191 14.65 -8.57 -3.07
C GLY A 191 15.34 -7.38 -3.67
N TRP A 192 16.51 -7.11 -3.09
CA TRP A 192 17.48 -6.13 -3.55
C TRP A 192 18.75 -6.90 -3.87
N ASN A 193 19.21 -6.78 -5.11
CA ASN A 193 20.36 -7.52 -5.58
C ASN A 193 21.65 -6.89 -5.07
N LYS A 194 22.71 -7.69 -5.02
CA LYS A 194 24.08 -7.22 -4.86
C LYS A 194 24.38 -6.12 -5.88
N GLY A 195 25.00 -5.04 -5.42
CA GLY A 195 25.34 -3.88 -6.24
C GLY A 195 24.23 -2.83 -6.31
N THR A 196 23.01 -3.13 -5.85
CA THR A 196 21.95 -2.13 -5.75
C THR A 196 22.26 -1.14 -4.62
N THR A 197 22.09 0.15 -4.91
CA THR A 197 22.18 1.20 -3.91
C THR A 197 20.84 1.36 -3.19
N VAL A 198 20.84 1.13 -1.88
CA VAL A 198 19.66 1.16 -1.02
C VAL A 198 19.73 2.33 -0.04
N LEU A 199 18.54 2.80 0.34
CA LEU A 199 18.36 3.84 1.36
C LEU A 199 17.86 3.18 2.62
N LEU A 200 18.52 3.47 3.73
CA LEU A 200 18.32 2.81 5.00
C LEU A 200 18.05 3.85 6.10
N LEU A 201 17.16 3.51 7.02
CA LEU A 201 17.02 4.17 8.31
C LEU A 201 17.42 3.19 9.41
N ASP A 202 18.37 3.57 10.25
CA ASP A 202 18.64 2.85 11.49
C ASP A 202 17.93 3.59 12.62
N ASP A 203 17.14 2.87 13.40
CA ASP A 203 16.47 3.46 14.56
C ASP A 203 17.30 3.38 15.84
N ALA A 204 16.84 4.08 16.88
CA ALA A 204 17.50 4.14 18.17
C ALA A 204 17.51 2.78 18.92
N GLU A 205 16.66 1.83 18.53
CA GLU A 205 16.57 0.49 19.11
C GLU A 205 17.48 -0.51 18.39
N GLY A 206 18.16 -0.06 17.32
CA GLY A 206 19.06 -0.89 16.54
C GLY A 206 18.35 -1.73 15.47
N ASN A 207 17.11 -1.42 15.09
CA ASN A 207 16.54 -1.96 13.86
C ASN A 207 17.05 -1.18 12.63
N THR A 208 17.02 -1.82 11.46
CA THR A 208 17.25 -1.16 10.16
C THR A 208 16.04 -1.34 9.29
N TRP A 209 15.66 -0.26 8.62
CA TRP A 209 14.52 -0.15 7.73
C TRP A 209 15.03 0.15 6.33
N ILE A 210 14.64 -0.66 5.36
CA ILE A 210 15.03 -0.49 3.95
C ILE A 210 13.91 0.20 3.18
N LEU A 211 14.26 1.24 2.42
CA LEU A 211 13.29 1.93 1.58
C LEU A 211 12.76 0.95 0.54
N LYS A 212 11.43 0.82 0.46
CA LYS A 212 10.71 0.04 -0.56
C LYS A 212 10.04 0.94 -1.60
N GLY A 213 9.44 2.05 -1.15
CA GLY A 213 8.68 2.94 -2.00
C GLY A 213 9.04 4.40 -1.73
N PHE A 214 9.72 5.04 -2.67
CA PHE A 214 10.02 6.46 -2.62
C PHE A 214 8.82 7.28 -3.10
N GLN A 215 8.27 8.14 -2.25
CA GLN A 215 7.13 8.98 -2.57
C GLN A 215 7.51 10.10 -3.54
N MET A 216 6.84 10.13 -4.69
CA MET A 216 6.82 11.29 -5.57
C MET A 216 5.57 12.13 -5.32
N GLY A 217 4.41 11.45 -5.28
CA GLY A 217 3.10 12.08 -5.20
C GLY A 217 2.74 12.88 -6.45
N LEU A 218 1.55 13.51 -6.43
CA LEU A 218 1.07 14.30 -7.56
C LEU A 218 1.83 15.63 -7.75
N LYS A 219 2.55 16.07 -6.71
CA LYS A 219 3.37 17.29 -6.74
C LYS A 219 4.76 16.96 -6.22
N PRO A 220 5.63 16.33 -7.04
CA PRO A 220 6.98 15.96 -6.62
C PRO A 220 7.75 17.15 -6.07
N GLN A 221 8.30 17.00 -4.87
CA GLN A 221 9.10 18.05 -4.22
C GLN A 221 10.59 17.90 -4.53
N TYR A 222 11.05 16.66 -4.71
CA TYR A 222 12.45 16.31 -4.98
C TYR A 222 12.51 15.12 -5.94
N THR A 223 13.56 15.03 -6.74
CA THR A 223 13.89 13.77 -7.42
C THR A 223 14.52 12.78 -6.44
N TYR A 224 14.56 11.50 -6.82
CA TYR A 224 15.22 10.47 -6.02
C TYR A 224 16.70 10.79 -5.82
N GLU A 225 17.38 11.23 -6.87
CA GLU A 225 18.81 11.58 -6.86
C GLU A 225 19.08 12.78 -5.95
N GLN A 226 18.23 13.80 -6.00
CA GLN A 226 18.31 14.95 -5.10
C GLN A 226 18.14 14.52 -3.64
N PHE A 227 17.19 13.63 -3.36
CA PHE A 227 16.97 13.09 -2.02
C PHE A 227 18.18 12.28 -1.53
N VAL A 228 18.72 11.40 -2.37
CA VAL A 228 19.93 10.61 -2.08
C VAL A 228 21.12 11.54 -1.78
N ALA A 229 21.33 12.56 -2.61
CA ALA A 229 22.44 13.50 -2.48
C ALA A 229 22.33 14.38 -1.21
N ALA A 230 21.11 14.80 -0.85
CA ALA A 230 20.86 15.53 0.40
C ALA A 230 21.05 14.64 1.64
N GLY A 231 20.77 13.34 1.50
CA GLY A 231 20.93 12.34 2.54
C GLY A 231 20.18 12.70 3.82
N GLN A 232 20.82 12.51 4.98
CA GLN A 232 20.17 12.76 6.28
C GLN A 232 19.69 14.21 6.44
N SER A 233 20.36 15.18 5.79
CA SER A 233 19.99 16.60 5.92
C SER A 233 18.59 16.91 5.37
N GLN A 234 18.05 16.03 4.54
CA GLN A 234 16.70 16.13 4.00
C GLN A 234 15.64 16.00 5.09
N PHE A 235 15.87 15.14 6.08
CA PHE A 235 14.92 14.85 7.15
C PHE A 235 14.90 15.97 8.20
N LYS A 236 13.70 16.45 8.53
CA LYS A 236 13.48 17.53 9.52
C LYS A 236 12.82 17.01 10.79
N LYS A 237 12.16 15.86 10.73
CA LYS A 237 11.42 15.23 11.82
C LYS A 237 11.92 13.83 12.11
N LEU A 238 13.14 13.48 11.67
CA LEU A 238 13.76 12.21 12.00
C LEU A 238 13.84 12.06 13.54
N PRO A 239 13.37 10.95 14.13
CA PRO A 239 13.36 10.82 15.58
C PRO A 239 14.77 10.83 16.19
N PRO A 240 14.93 11.27 17.45
CA PRO A 240 16.24 11.29 18.10
C PRO A 240 16.93 9.92 18.08
N GLY A 241 18.22 9.90 17.76
CA GLY A 241 19.03 8.69 17.70
C GLY A 241 18.96 7.92 16.37
N TRP A 242 17.99 8.23 15.51
CA TRP A 242 17.87 7.61 14.20
C TRP A 242 18.93 8.17 13.23
N LYS A 243 19.31 7.35 12.25
CA LYS A 243 20.30 7.72 11.23
C LYS A 243 19.83 7.29 9.86
N PHE A 244 20.07 8.15 8.87
CA PHE A 244 19.89 7.81 7.46
C PHE A 244 21.23 7.38 6.85
N ARG A 245 21.21 6.30 6.08
CA ARG A 245 22.36 5.80 5.33
C ARG A 245 21.99 5.48 3.90
N VAL A 246 22.95 5.68 3.00
CA VAL A 246 22.94 5.15 1.64
C VAL A 246 24.01 4.08 1.57
N LYS A 247 23.67 2.90 1.06
CA LYS A 247 24.61 1.78 0.96
C LYS A 247 24.43 1.04 -0.36
N THR A 248 25.53 0.77 -1.05
CA THR A 248 25.55 -0.24 -2.11
C THR A 248 25.69 -1.62 -1.47
N LEU A 249 24.77 -2.53 -1.78
CA LEU A 249 24.77 -3.86 -1.19
C LEU A 249 25.94 -4.71 -1.71
N ASP A 250 26.58 -5.44 -0.82
CA ASP A 250 27.70 -6.36 -1.08
C ASP A 250 27.25 -7.79 -1.40
N ARG A 251 25.99 -8.10 -1.09
CA ARG A 251 25.28 -9.35 -1.41
C ARG A 251 23.77 -9.07 -1.57
N ASP A 252 23.04 -10.02 -2.14
CA ASP A 252 21.58 -9.92 -2.28
C ASP A 252 20.92 -9.89 -0.89
N LEU A 253 19.91 -9.04 -0.72
CA LEU A 253 19.01 -9.01 0.44
C LEU A 253 17.64 -9.50 0.00
N ASN A 254 17.20 -10.59 0.62
CA ASN A 254 15.92 -11.23 0.33
C ASN A 254 14.98 -11.05 1.51
N GLU A 255 13.89 -10.33 1.31
CA GLU A 255 12.82 -10.15 2.29
C GLU A 255 11.73 -11.20 2.07
N LYS A 256 11.55 -12.07 3.07
CA LYS A 256 10.46 -13.05 3.13
C LYS A 256 10.05 -13.21 4.59
N PRO A 257 9.11 -12.37 5.06
CA PRO A 257 8.80 -12.32 6.48
C PRO A 257 8.21 -13.61 7.03
N GLU A 258 8.73 -14.05 8.16
CA GLU A 258 8.26 -15.24 8.86
C GLU A 258 6.81 -15.07 9.33
N GLY A 259 6.05 -16.15 9.32
CA GLY A 259 4.63 -16.12 9.68
C GLY A 259 3.75 -15.29 8.74
N GLY A 260 4.28 -14.83 7.60
CA GLY A 260 3.54 -14.03 6.63
C GLY A 260 3.19 -12.63 7.15
N MET A 261 4.05 -12.03 7.98
CA MET A 261 3.82 -10.71 8.57
C MET A 261 5.06 -9.83 8.44
N ALA A 262 4.98 -8.79 7.62
CA ALA A 262 6.01 -7.77 7.55
C ALA A 262 5.78 -6.69 8.60
N THR A 263 6.83 -5.97 8.99
CA THR A 263 6.70 -4.70 9.71
C THR A 263 7.13 -3.58 8.79
N ILE A 264 6.25 -2.60 8.57
CA ILE A 264 6.53 -1.45 7.71
C ILE A 264 6.45 -0.15 8.50
N MET A 265 6.96 0.92 7.94
CA MET A 265 6.76 2.27 8.44
C MET A 265 6.80 3.28 7.30
N ALA A 266 6.16 4.42 7.49
CA ALA A 266 6.34 5.58 6.63
C ALA A 266 7.25 6.61 7.31
N ASP A 267 8.02 7.38 6.54
CA ASP A 267 8.73 8.57 7.04
C ASP A 267 7.90 9.85 6.88
N GLU A 268 8.49 11.01 7.20
CA GLU A 268 7.83 12.32 7.10
C GLU A 268 7.49 12.76 5.66
N PHE A 269 8.01 12.06 4.65
CA PHE A 269 7.73 12.29 3.24
C PHE A 269 6.73 11.26 2.69
N PHE A 270 6.22 10.36 3.54
CA PHE A 270 5.40 9.21 3.15
C PHE A 270 6.15 8.22 2.24
N ASN A 271 7.49 8.21 2.29
CA ASN A 271 8.28 7.08 1.80
C ASN A 271 7.99 5.87 2.68
N VAL A 272 7.89 4.68 2.09
CA VAL A 272 7.58 3.44 2.83
C VAL A 272 8.82 2.58 2.93
N TYR A 273 9.13 2.17 4.16
CA TYR A 273 10.24 1.30 4.50
C TYR A 273 9.72 0.00 5.09
N ASP A 274 10.48 -1.07 4.85
CA ASP A 274 10.23 -2.38 5.40
C ASP A 274 11.34 -2.70 6.42
N LYS A 275 10.98 -3.34 7.53
CA LYS A 275 11.94 -3.76 8.55
C LYS A 275 12.83 -4.86 7.99
N THR A 276 14.13 -4.79 8.25
CA THR A 276 15.11 -5.82 7.85
C THR A 276 15.58 -6.65 9.04
N GLY A 277 16.34 -7.71 8.75
CA GLY A 277 16.96 -8.60 9.72
C GLY A 277 16.16 -9.88 9.98
N PRO A 278 16.68 -10.77 10.84
CA PRO A 278 16.09 -12.08 11.09
C PRO A 278 14.59 -12.01 11.40
N GLY A 279 13.81 -12.88 10.77
CA GLY A 279 12.34 -12.87 10.82
C GLY A 279 11.66 -11.99 9.75
N MET A 280 12.39 -11.08 9.10
CA MET A 280 11.87 -10.23 8.01
C MET A 280 12.64 -10.47 6.71
N SER A 281 13.98 -10.39 6.77
CA SER A 281 14.91 -10.66 5.68
C SER A 281 16.06 -11.56 6.12
N ASP A 282 16.83 -12.06 5.16
CA ASP A 282 17.98 -12.93 5.38
C ASP A 282 19.12 -12.27 6.19
N TYR A 283 19.25 -10.93 6.15
CA TYR A 283 20.14 -10.19 7.04
C TYR A 283 19.75 -8.71 7.21
N LYS A 284 20.51 -8.00 8.06
CA LYS A 284 20.44 -6.56 8.31
C LYS A 284 21.58 -5.84 7.55
N PRO A 285 21.28 -4.95 6.58
CA PRO A 285 22.28 -4.31 5.72
C PRO A 285 22.99 -3.08 6.31
#